data_AF-A0A1A9AT76-F1
#
_entry.id   AF-A0A1A9AT76-F1
#
_cell.length_a   1.000
_cell.length_b   1.000
_cell.length_c   1.000
_cell.angle_alpha   90.00
_cell.angle_beta   90.00
_cell.angle_gamma   90.00
#
_symmetry.space_group_name_H-M   'P 1'
#
loop_
_entity.id
_entity.type
_entity.pdbx_description
1 polymer ?
#
loop_
_entity_poly.entity_id
_entity_poly.type
_entity_poly.pdbx_seq_one_letter_code
_entity_poly.pdbx_strand_id
1 'polypeptide(L)'
;MESYFDSKDFIFDELKKQYDFLRTTKFGRIYEEFNDESKRDQHFMEKCQKIKDELSDLENYDEIPTNFCSILYRIIVKINKMQNDILEGITNNDRMHCVYLKYWLHDQLGNAETKGLTVHKEFQTVQNRVKNEIDTKLSSPCTFRELTWQKSNKLKSIYAFILFYYSHVNDIHQKQNVPCKYSNFFGKGLKAFYESISECANNKKEDEYCNEFKEFQEIYKLDKLYWENSTLNTEYIYQEDTNIQCPLVIESLKNPLIISYKDKNNILYLSDEPIDFQKMTIISATSAVGTTVGISAFLLYLYKYTSLGTLFRTLMQKDNISFDNMDREAHDITYPSSKYEHTNFENSDYNITYYSLNNS
;
A
#
# COMPACT_ATOMS: atom_id res chain seq x y z
N MET A 1 19.36 -9.87 11.97
CA MET A 1 19.56 -8.90 10.87
C MET A 1 19.41 -9.68 9.59
N GLU A 2 18.17 -10.00 9.23
CA GLU A 2 17.87 -10.62 7.93
C GLU A 2 18.08 -9.53 6.88
N SER A 3 18.93 -9.84 5.93
CA SER A 3 19.38 -8.91 4.92
C SER A 3 18.19 -8.62 3.99
N TYR A 4 18.00 -7.36 3.61
CA TYR A 4 16.96 -6.87 2.70
C TYR A 4 17.06 -7.46 1.27
N PHE A 5 17.81 -8.55 1.08
CA PHE A 5 18.35 -8.99 -0.21
C PHE A 5 17.59 -10.14 -0.86
N ASP A 6 16.50 -10.64 -0.26
CA ASP A 6 15.84 -11.86 -0.71
C ASP A 6 14.41 -11.65 -1.25
N SER A 7 14.21 -10.69 -2.14
CA SER A 7 13.07 -10.75 -3.06
C SER A 7 13.47 -10.22 -4.41
N LYS A 8 12.95 -10.85 -5.47
CA LYS A 8 12.84 -10.22 -6.78
C LYS A 8 12.29 -8.81 -6.57
N ASP A 9 13.12 -7.80 -6.77
CA ASP A 9 12.66 -6.41 -6.77
C ASP A 9 11.84 -6.24 -8.05
N PHE A 10 10.52 -6.16 -7.93
CA PHE A 10 9.67 -5.96 -9.09
C PHE A 10 10.00 -4.62 -9.73
N ILE A 11 10.14 -4.64 -11.05
CA ILE A 11 10.18 -3.40 -11.81
C ILE A 11 8.78 -2.93 -12.17
N PHE A 12 8.66 -1.64 -12.48
CA PHE A 12 7.35 -1.05 -12.75
C PHE A 12 6.62 -1.76 -13.90
N ASP A 13 7.33 -2.22 -14.92
CA ASP A 13 6.75 -2.99 -16.02
C ASP A 13 6.16 -4.34 -15.60
N GLU A 14 6.73 -4.99 -14.59
CA GLU A 14 6.17 -6.22 -14.02
C GLU A 14 4.93 -5.93 -13.16
N LEU A 15 4.97 -4.85 -12.38
CA LEU A 15 3.83 -4.41 -11.58
C LEU A 15 2.64 -4.06 -12.47
N LYS A 16 2.85 -3.32 -13.58
CA LYS A 16 1.80 -2.96 -14.55
C LYS A 16 1.13 -4.15 -15.22
N LYS A 17 1.80 -5.31 -15.32
CA LYS A 17 1.18 -6.53 -15.87
C LYS A 17 0.13 -7.10 -14.93
N GLN A 18 0.30 -6.95 -13.61
CA GLN A 18 -0.68 -7.40 -12.62
C GLN A 18 -1.70 -6.33 -12.24
N TYR A 19 -1.22 -5.09 -12.12
CA TYR A 19 -2.01 -3.93 -11.72
C TYR A 19 -2.11 -2.98 -12.91
N ASP A 20 -2.93 -3.36 -13.89
CA ASP A 20 -3.19 -2.62 -15.13
C ASP A 20 -3.57 -1.14 -14.90
N PHE A 21 -4.29 -0.84 -13.82
CA PHE A 21 -4.66 0.53 -13.43
C PHE A 21 -3.44 1.45 -13.30
N LEU A 22 -2.26 0.90 -12.94
CA LEU A 22 -1.02 1.66 -12.79
C LEU A 22 -0.64 2.43 -14.05
N ARG A 23 -0.98 1.92 -15.26
CA ARG A 23 -0.75 2.64 -16.53
C ARG A 23 -1.47 3.98 -16.60
N THR A 24 -2.69 4.02 -16.07
CA THR A 24 -3.57 5.19 -16.15
C THR A 24 -3.30 6.23 -15.06
N THR A 25 -2.58 5.83 -14.01
CA THR A 25 -2.17 6.75 -12.94
C THR A 25 -1.33 7.90 -13.49
N LYS A 26 -1.25 9.00 -12.74
CA LYS A 26 -0.37 10.12 -13.10
C LYS A 26 1.09 9.66 -13.19
N PHE A 27 1.52 8.84 -12.23
CA PHE A 27 2.84 8.23 -12.26
C PHE A 27 3.07 7.41 -13.53
N GLY A 28 2.15 6.50 -13.86
CA GLY A 28 2.29 5.58 -14.99
C GLY A 28 2.44 6.31 -16.31
N ARG A 29 1.61 7.33 -16.56
CA ARG A 29 1.72 8.17 -17.75
C ARG A 29 3.06 8.89 -17.84
N ILE A 30 3.52 9.51 -16.75
CA ILE A 30 4.81 10.20 -16.74
C ILE A 30 5.98 9.22 -16.90
N TYR A 31 5.91 8.04 -16.29
CA TYR A 31 6.91 6.99 -16.46
C TYR A 31 6.98 6.54 -17.92
N GLU A 32 5.85 6.41 -18.62
CA GLU A 32 5.84 6.14 -20.06
C GLU A 32 6.44 7.29 -20.87
N GLU A 33 6.09 8.55 -20.57
CA GLU A 33 6.68 9.72 -21.22
C GLU A 33 8.20 9.84 -21.01
N PHE A 34 8.72 9.40 -19.85
CA PHE A 34 10.15 9.35 -19.57
C PHE A 34 10.89 8.38 -20.49
N ASN A 35 10.25 7.26 -20.84
CA ASN A 35 10.82 6.24 -21.71
C ASN A 35 10.50 6.47 -23.21
N ASP A 36 9.71 7.49 -23.55
CA ASP A 36 9.40 7.81 -24.94
C ASP A 36 10.58 8.48 -25.65
N GLU A 37 11.28 7.69 -26.48
CA GLU A 37 12.44 8.14 -27.25
C GLU A 37 12.08 9.13 -28.35
N SER A 38 10.84 9.10 -28.86
CA SER A 38 10.38 9.99 -29.93
C SER A 38 10.30 11.46 -29.50
N LYS A 39 10.29 11.69 -28.18
CA LYS A 39 10.23 13.01 -27.55
C LYS A 39 11.59 13.55 -27.14
N ARG A 40 12.69 12.85 -27.47
CA ARG A 40 14.05 13.28 -27.15
C ARG A 40 14.52 14.39 -28.10
N ASP A 41 15.18 15.40 -27.54
CA ASP A 41 15.86 16.43 -28.33
C ASP A 41 17.20 15.87 -28.83
N GLN A 42 17.31 15.63 -30.13
CA GLN A 42 18.51 14.99 -30.71
C GLN A 42 19.79 15.80 -30.48
N HIS A 43 19.71 17.13 -30.50
CA HIS A 43 20.87 17.99 -30.25
C HIS A 43 21.31 17.91 -28.79
N PHE A 44 20.37 17.86 -27.85
CA PHE A 44 20.68 17.68 -26.44
C PHE A 44 21.16 16.26 -26.13
N MET A 45 20.72 15.25 -26.87
CA MET A 45 21.22 13.88 -26.73
C MET A 45 22.74 13.77 -27.00
N GLU A 46 23.26 14.50 -27.99
CA GLU A 46 24.72 14.56 -28.23
C GLU A 46 25.47 15.12 -27.01
N LYS A 47 24.90 16.14 -26.34
CA LYS A 47 25.45 16.69 -25.11
C LYS A 47 25.37 15.69 -23.96
N CYS A 48 24.26 14.96 -23.82
CA CYS A 48 24.11 13.92 -22.82
C CYS A 48 25.14 12.79 -23.01
N GLN A 49 25.40 12.39 -24.25
CA GLN A 49 26.42 11.39 -24.55
C GLN A 49 27.81 11.88 -24.13
N LYS A 50 28.16 13.12 -24.46
CA LYS A 50 29.42 13.73 -24.02
C LYS A 50 29.55 13.78 -22.49
N ILE A 51 28.47 14.12 -21.77
CA ILE A 51 28.45 14.12 -20.30
C ILE A 51 28.74 12.71 -19.77
N LYS A 52 28.13 11.68 -20.34
CA LYS A 52 28.36 10.28 -19.97
C LYS A 52 29.81 9.87 -20.23
N ASP A 53 30.36 10.15 -21.41
CA ASP A 53 31.72 9.75 -21.81
C ASP A 53 32.80 10.40 -20.92
N GLU A 54 32.54 11.59 -20.41
CA GLU A 54 33.43 12.30 -19.47
C GLU A 54 33.33 11.78 -18.02
N LEU A 55 32.45 10.83 -17.73
CA LEU A 55 32.24 10.23 -16.41
C LEU A 55 32.52 8.73 -16.51
N SER A 56 33.80 8.34 -16.37
CA SER A 56 34.28 6.96 -16.52
C SER A 56 33.52 5.93 -15.69
N ASP A 57 33.03 6.32 -14.51
CA ASP A 57 32.28 5.44 -13.61
C ASP A 57 30.87 5.10 -14.15
N LEU A 58 30.38 5.87 -15.14
CA LEU A 58 29.08 5.70 -15.78
C LEU A 58 29.05 4.69 -16.93
N GLU A 59 30.22 4.23 -17.41
CA GLU A 59 30.31 3.21 -18.48
C GLU A 59 29.57 1.92 -18.11
N ASN A 60 29.54 1.59 -16.82
CA ASN A 60 28.91 0.38 -16.30
C ASN A 60 27.36 0.42 -16.28
N TYR A 61 26.74 1.56 -16.58
CA TYR A 61 25.29 1.75 -16.51
C TYR A 61 24.60 1.84 -17.88
N ASP A 62 25.30 1.46 -18.94
CA ASP A 62 24.77 1.42 -20.30
C ASP A 62 24.06 2.73 -20.70
N GLU A 63 22.83 2.69 -21.22
CA GLU A 63 22.08 3.86 -21.66
C GLU A 63 21.41 4.66 -20.52
N ILE A 64 21.41 4.15 -19.28
CA ILE A 64 20.70 4.76 -18.14
C ILE A 64 21.12 6.22 -17.92
N PRO A 65 22.42 6.59 -17.91
CA PRO A 65 22.82 7.97 -17.66
C PRO A 65 22.40 8.93 -18.76
N THR A 66 22.47 8.49 -20.02
CA THR A 66 22.05 9.28 -21.17
C THR A 66 20.53 9.49 -21.13
N ASN A 67 19.76 8.46 -20.80
CA ASN A 67 18.31 8.54 -20.64
C ASN A 67 17.92 9.45 -19.47
N PHE A 68 18.57 9.32 -18.32
CA PHE A 68 18.38 10.20 -17.18
C PHE A 68 18.65 11.67 -17.54
N CYS A 69 19.76 11.94 -18.22
CA CYS A 69 20.14 13.27 -18.69
C CYS A 69 19.05 13.89 -19.58
N SER A 70 18.54 13.11 -20.53
CA SER A 70 17.46 13.54 -21.44
C SER A 70 16.16 13.86 -20.70
N ILE A 71 15.75 12.99 -19.77
CA ILE A 71 14.55 13.20 -18.96
C ILE A 71 14.69 14.46 -18.10
N LEU A 72 15.86 14.64 -17.47
CA LEU A 72 16.11 15.80 -16.61
C LEU A 72 16.08 17.11 -17.41
N TYR A 73 16.68 17.14 -18.60
CA TYR A 73 16.59 18.28 -19.51
C TYR A 73 15.14 18.64 -19.81
N ARG A 74 14.34 17.65 -20.21
CA ARG A 74 12.92 17.82 -20.53
C ARG A 74 12.15 18.40 -19.34
N ILE A 75 12.41 17.92 -18.12
CA ILE A 75 11.81 18.44 -16.88
C ILE A 75 12.21 19.90 -16.63
N ILE A 76 13.51 20.23 -16.74
CA ILE A 76 14.01 21.59 -16.50
C ILE A 76 13.41 22.57 -17.50
N VAL A 77 13.37 22.21 -18.78
CA VAL A 77 12.81 23.05 -19.84
C VAL A 77 11.31 23.30 -19.63
N LYS A 78 10.56 22.26 -19.26
CA LYS A 78 9.13 22.35 -18.97
C LYS A 78 8.83 23.27 -17.79
N ILE A 79 9.47 23.05 -16.64
CA ILE A 79 9.16 23.78 -15.40
C ILE A 79 9.55 25.24 -15.48
N ASN A 80 10.62 25.55 -16.21
CA ASN A 80 11.02 26.93 -16.48
C ASN A 80 10.24 27.55 -17.68
N LYS A 81 9.18 26.89 -18.16
CA LYS A 81 8.27 27.37 -19.23
C LYS A 81 8.98 27.71 -20.55
N MET A 82 10.11 27.06 -20.82
CA MET A 82 10.84 27.27 -22.07
C MET A 82 10.21 26.47 -23.22
N GLN A 83 9.64 25.29 -22.94
CA GLN A 83 8.84 24.52 -23.90
C GLN A 83 7.71 23.79 -23.17
N ASN A 84 6.47 24.00 -23.61
CA ASN A 84 5.29 23.47 -22.92
C ASN A 84 4.81 22.12 -23.46
N ASP A 85 5.28 21.69 -24.63
CA ASP A 85 4.80 20.47 -25.29
C ASP A 85 5.62 19.23 -24.89
N ILE A 86 6.64 19.43 -24.05
CA ILE A 86 7.48 18.39 -23.49
C ILE A 86 6.91 18.00 -22.12
N LEU A 87 6.63 16.70 -21.94
CA LEU A 87 6.11 16.10 -20.71
C LEU A 87 4.72 16.63 -20.31
N GLU A 88 3.68 16.15 -20.98
CA GLU A 88 2.29 16.58 -20.77
C GLU A 88 1.79 16.29 -19.35
N GLY A 89 2.23 15.18 -18.76
CA GLY A 89 1.84 14.79 -17.40
C GLY A 89 2.40 15.69 -16.28
N ILE A 90 3.40 16.52 -16.57
CA ILE A 90 4.08 17.38 -15.57
C ILE A 90 3.53 18.81 -15.62
N THR A 91 3.15 19.32 -14.45
CA THR A 91 2.72 20.70 -14.27
C THR A 91 3.76 21.50 -13.49
N ASN A 92 3.87 22.80 -13.76
CA ASN A 92 4.95 23.67 -13.25
C ASN A 92 4.99 23.83 -11.72
N ASN A 93 3.91 23.47 -11.01
CA ASN A 93 3.79 23.63 -9.56
C ASN A 93 3.91 22.32 -8.78
N ASP A 94 3.97 21.17 -9.47
CA ASP A 94 3.95 19.88 -8.81
C ASP A 94 5.37 19.36 -8.58
N ARG A 95 5.82 19.20 -7.33
CA ARG A 95 7.13 18.61 -7.00
C ARG A 95 7.17 17.08 -7.14
N MET A 96 6.04 16.42 -7.39
CA MET A 96 5.96 14.95 -7.52
C MET A 96 6.83 14.39 -8.64
N HIS A 97 7.07 15.15 -9.73
CA HIS A 97 7.91 14.69 -10.84
C HIS A 97 9.33 14.33 -10.40
N CYS A 98 9.85 14.96 -9.34
CA CYS A 98 11.16 14.60 -8.78
C CYS A 98 11.14 13.23 -8.13
N VAL A 99 10.07 12.91 -7.40
CA VAL A 99 9.87 11.56 -6.84
C VAL A 99 9.71 10.54 -7.96
N TYR A 100 9.02 10.89 -9.04
CA TYR A 100 8.85 10.01 -10.20
C TYR A 100 10.18 9.73 -10.91
N LEU A 101 11.01 10.76 -11.10
CA LEU A 101 12.34 10.62 -11.68
C LEU A 101 13.27 9.80 -10.77
N LYS A 102 13.25 10.04 -9.45
CA LYS A 102 14.01 9.26 -8.46
C LYS A 102 13.59 7.79 -8.51
N TYR A 103 12.29 7.50 -8.49
CA TYR A 103 11.78 6.14 -8.63
C TYR A 103 12.24 5.50 -9.95
N TRP A 104 12.05 6.19 -11.08
CA TRP A 104 12.46 5.70 -12.40
C TRP A 104 13.95 5.33 -12.40
N LEU A 105 14.80 6.20 -11.86
CA LEU A 105 16.25 5.94 -11.76
C LEU A 105 16.53 4.68 -10.95
N HIS A 106 15.95 4.55 -9.75
CA HIS A 106 16.10 3.34 -8.93
C HIS A 106 15.55 2.08 -9.62
N ASP A 107 14.51 2.23 -10.42
CA ASP A 107 13.90 1.13 -11.16
C ASP A 107 14.80 0.62 -12.28
N GLN A 108 15.39 1.53 -13.06
CA GLN A 108 16.35 1.21 -14.12
C GLN A 108 17.61 0.55 -13.56
N LEU A 109 18.12 1.06 -12.44
CA LEU A 109 19.32 0.51 -11.81
C LEU A 109 19.09 -0.84 -11.14
N GLY A 110 17.86 -1.10 -10.67
CA GLY A 110 17.41 -2.40 -10.14
C GLY A 110 17.57 -3.57 -11.11
N ASN A 111 17.58 -3.26 -12.42
CA ASN A 111 17.71 -4.23 -13.51
C ASN A 111 19.14 -4.49 -13.95
N ALA A 112 20.09 -3.64 -13.57
CA ALA A 112 21.46 -3.74 -14.03
C ALA A 112 22.30 -4.65 -13.11
N GLU A 113 23.38 -5.23 -13.67
CA GLU A 113 24.40 -6.00 -12.93
C GLU A 113 25.14 -5.14 -11.86
N THR A 114 24.78 -3.87 -11.74
CA THR A 114 25.40 -2.80 -10.93
C THR A 114 25.08 -2.86 -9.44
N LYS A 115 24.66 -4.02 -8.91
CA LYS A 115 24.41 -4.22 -7.47
C LYS A 115 25.71 -3.96 -6.70
N GLY A 116 25.77 -2.84 -5.97
CA GLY A 116 26.89 -2.51 -5.09
C GLY A 116 27.66 -1.23 -5.42
N LEU A 117 27.31 -0.51 -6.48
CA LEU A 117 27.89 0.81 -6.78
C LEU A 117 27.23 1.92 -5.95
N THR A 118 27.98 2.99 -5.67
CA THR A 118 27.52 4.21 -4.98
C THR A 118 26.68 5.05 -5.94
N VAL A 119 25.50 4.55 -6.27
CA VAL A 119 24.68 4.99 -7.41
C VAL A 119 24.56 6.50 -7.62
N HIS A 120 24.45 7.34 -6.59
CA HIS A 120 23.84 8.67 -6.76
C HIS A 120 24.82 9.81 -7.00
N LYS A 121 26.12 9.63 -6.76
CA LYS A 121 27.10 10.73 -6.91
C LYS A 121 27.24 11.14 -8.38
N GLU A 122 27.26 10.17 -9.27
CA GLU A 122 27.41 10.38 -10.71
C GLU A 122 26.15 11.02 -11.29
N PHE A 123 24.96 10.58 -10.87
CA PHE A 123 23.69 11.17 -11.33
C PHE A 123 23.47 12.59 -10.80
N GLN A 124 23.93 12.90 -9.59
CA GLN A 124 24.01 14.29 -9.10
C GLN A 124 24.95 15.14 -9.98
N THR A 125 26.08 14.56 -10.42
CA THR A 125 27.02 15.23 -11.32
C THR A 125 26.40 15.47 -12.70
N VAL A 126 25.71 14.47 -13.27
CA VAL A 126 24.93 14.62 -14.52
C VAL A 126 23.92 15.75 -14.37
N GLN A 127 23.19 15.80 -13.26
CA GLN A 127 22.24 16.87 -13.00
C GLN A 127 22.87 18.26 -13.04
N ASN A 128 24.00 18.44 -12.35
CA ASN A 128 24.70 19.72 -12.33
C ASN A 128 25.20 20.12 -13.72
N ARG A 129 25.69 19.16 -14.51
CA ARG A 129 26.15 19.41 -15.89
C ARG A 129 25.01 19.77 -16.83
N VAL A 130 23.89 19.04 -16.79
CA VAL A 130 22.67 19.36 -17.56
C VAL A 130 22.20 20.78 -17.27
N LYS A 131 22.16 21.16 -15.99
CA LYS A 131 21.79 22.53 -15.59
C LYS A 131 22.73 23.58 -16.21
N ASN A 132 24.04 23.34 -16.16
CA ASN A 132 25.04 24.26 -16.71
C ASN A 132 24.97 24.36 -18.24
N GLU A 133 24.63 23.27 -18.93
CA GLU A 133 24.44 23.23 -20.39
C GLU A 133 23.20 23.99 -20.88
N ILE A 134 22.17 24.12 -20.04
CA ILE A 134 20.95 24.87 -20.38
C ILE A 134 21.12 26.34 -19.98
N ASP A 135 21.15 26.62 -18.68
CA ASP A 135 21.48 27.92 -18.08
C ASP A 135 21.58 27.76 -16.55
N THR A 136 22.72 28.12 -15.98
CA THR A 136 23.03 28.11 -14.55
C THR A 136 22.00 28.81 -13.66
N LYS A 137 21.26 29.79 -14.20
CA LYS A 137 20.25 30.59 -13.49
C LYS A 137 18.91 29.89 -13.35
N LEU A 138 18.67 28.82 -14.10
CA LEU A 138 17.40 28.11 -14.06
C LEU A 138 17.18 27.38 -12.75
N SER A 139 15.92 27.26 -12.36
CA SER A 139 15.56 26.41 -11.23
C SER A 139 15.77 24.95 -11.63
N SER A 140 16.56 24.22 -10.85
CA SER A 140 16.56 22.76 -10.87
C SER A 140 15.58 22.30 -9.81
N PRO A 141 14.43 21.73 -10.19
CA PRO A 141 13.35 21.44 -9.25
C PRO A 141 13.66 20.24 -8.35
N CYS A 142 14.52 19.33 -8.80
CA CYS A 142 14.85 18.10 -8.09
C CYS A 142 16.20 18.21 -7.41
N THR A 143 16.33 17.62 -6.22
CA THR A 143 17.61 17.45 -5.54
C THR A 143 17.93 15.96 -5.49
N PHE A 144 19.10 15.55 -6.00
CA PHE A 144 19.59 14.18 -5.87
C PHE A 144 20.74 14.17 -4.87
N ARG A 145 20.57 13.39 -3.81
CA ARG A 145 21.58 13.23 -2.76
C ARG A 145 22.32 11.91 -2.92
N GLU A 146 23.59 11.89 -2.51
CA GLU A 146 24.41 10.68 -2.60
C GLU A 146 23.89 9.62 -1.59
N LEU A 147 23.45 8.47 -2.10
CA LEU A 147 22.97 7.34 -1.31
C LEU A 147 23.71 6.07 -1.70
N THR A 148 23.89 5.18 -0.72
CA THR A 148 24.28 3.80 -0.99
C THR A 148 23.16 3.04 -1.71
N TRP A 149 23.51 1.97 -2.40
CA TRP A 149 22.55 1.05 -3.01
C TRP A 149 21.44 0.61 -2.05
N GLN A 150 21.79 0.25 -0.81
CA GLN A 150 20.82 -0.23 0.17
C GLN A 150 19.82 0.87 0.55
N LYS A 151 20.30 2.10 0.79
CA LYS A 151 19.46 3.27 1.10
C LYS A 151 18.55 3.64 -0.09
N SER A 152 19.10 3.57 -1.30
CA SER A 152 18.38 3.76 -2.57
C SER A 152 17.25 2.75 -2.76
N ASN A 153 17.51 1.45 -2.56
CA ASN A 153 16.50 0.40 -2.68
C ASN A 153 15.43 0.50 -1.59
N LYS A 154 15.83 0.88 -0.37
CA LYS A 154 14.90 1.15 0.73
C LYS A 154 13.92 2.28 0.34
N LEU A 155 14.39 3.39 -0.24
CA LEU A 155 13.54 4.45 -0.78
C LEU A 155 12.66 3.96 -1.94
N LYS A 156 13.20 3.20 -2.89
CA LYS A 156 12.43 2.61 -4.00
C LYS A 156 11.23 1.82 -3.50
N SER A 157 11.43 0.98 -2.49
CA SER A 157 10.36 0.17 -1.89
C SER A 157 9.32 1.03 -1.18
N ILE A 158 9.75 2.06 -0.44
CA ILE A 158 8.86 3.05 0.18
C ILE A 158 8.00 3.76 -0.88
N TYR A 159 8.62 4.25 -1.95
CA TYR A 159 7.94 4.90 -3.06
C TYR A 159 6.93 3.94 -3.69
N ALA A 160 7.30 2.69 -3.97
CA ALA A 160 6.38 1.71 -4.53
C ALA A 160 5.14 1.50 -3.65
N PHE A 161 5.34 1.37 -2.33
CA PHE A 161 4.22 1.23 -1.39
C PHE A 161 3.29 2.44 -1.42
N ILE A 162 3.81 3.66 -1.28
CA ILE A 162 2.97 4.86 -1.22
C ILE A 162 2.33 5.18 -2.57
N LEU A 163 3.10 5.13 -3.66
CA LEU A 163 2.68 5.55 -4.99
C LEU A 163 1.76 4.55 -5.69
N PHE A 164 1.87 3.24 -5.39
CA PHE A 164 1.14 2.22 -6.14
C PHE A 164 0.15 1.43 -5.29
N TYR A 165 0.42 1.29 -3.98
CA TYR A 165 -0.45 0.54 -3.09
C TYR A 165 -1.35 1.47 -2.28
N TYR A 166 -0.76 2.30 -1.42
CA TYR A 166 -1.52 3.13 -0.46
C TYR A 166 -2.44 4.15 -1.17
N SER A 167 -1.90 4.90 -2.13
CA SER A 167 -2.68 5.90 -2.90
C SER A 167 -3.76 5.29 -3.81
N HIS A 168 -3.72 3.98 -4.04
CA HIS A 168 -4.63 3.23 -4.90
C HIS A 168 -5.29 2.06 -4.17
N VAL A 169 -5.46 2.17 -2.84
CA VAL A 169 -5.92 1.05 -2.00
C VAL A 169 -7.27 0.48 -2.43
N ASN A 170 -8.17 1.33 -2.94
CA ASN A 170 -9.47 0.90 -3.48
C ASN A 170 -9.31 0.03 -4.74
N ASP A 171 -8.44 0.44 -5.67
CA ASP A 171 -8.17 -0.30 -6.90
C ASP A 171 -7.48 -1.63 -6.58
N ILE A 172 -6.55 -1.62 -5.63
CA ILE A 172 -5.87 -2.82 -5.11
C ILE A 172 -6.88 -3.78 -4.47
N HIS A 173 -7.79 -3.30 -3.63
CA HIS A 173 -8.76 -4.14 -2.94
C HIS A 173 -9.69 -4.90 -3.90
N GLN A 174 -9.99 -4.30 -5.07
CA GLN A 174 -10.81 -4.94 -6.10
C GLN A 174 -10.06 -6.02 -6.89
N LYS A 175 -8.72 -6.07 -6.83
CA LYS A 175 -7.92 -7.07 -7.54
C LYS A 175 -7.90 -8.39 -6.78
N GLN A 176 -8.48 -9.42 -7.40
CA GLN A 176 -8.49 -10.78 -6.89
C GLN A 176 -7.36 -11.61 -7.50
N ASN A 177 -7.00 -12.71 -6.83
CA ASN A 177 -6.08 -13.73 -7.34
C ASN A 177 -4.66 -13.24 -7.66
N VAL A 178 -4.21 -12.17 -7.00
CA VAL A 178 -2.82 -11.70 -7.14
C VAL A 178 -1.91 -12.51 -6.20
N PRO A 179 -0.79 -13.08 -6.71
CA PRO A 179 0.14 -13.82 -5.86
C PRO A 179 0.71 -12.97 -4.71
N CYS A 180 0.90 -13.60 -3.56
CA CYS A 180 1.31 -12.96 -2.31
C CYS A 180 2.68 -12.29 -2.42
N LYS A 181 3.52 -12.65 -3.41
CA LYS A 181 4.76 -11.94 -3.72
C LYS A 181 4.60 -10.44 -3.96
N TYR A 182 3.52 -10.02 -4.61
CA TYR A 182 3.27 -8.61 -4.86
C TYR A 182 2.82 -7.88 -3.58
N SER A 183 1.94 -8.51 -2.80
CA SER A 183 1.54 -8.04 -1.46
C SER A 183 2.75 -7.94 -0.52
N ASN A 184 3.63 -8.94 -0.52
CA ASN A 184 4.87 -8.95 0.25
C ASN A 184 5.84 -7.85 -0.18
N PHE A 185 6.00 -7.62 -1.49
CA PHE A 185 6.80 -6.52 -2.00
C PHE A 185 6.34 -5.15 -1.48
N PHE A 186 5.04 -4.87 -1.55
CA PHE A 186 4.48 -3.63 -0.98
C PHE A 186 4.60 -3.59 0.54
N GLY A 187 4.43 -4.73 1.21
CA GLY A 187 4.55 -4.85 2.66
C GLY A 187 5.96 -4.60 3.18
N LYS A 188 6.99 -5.01 2.43
CA LYS A 188 8.39 -4.62 2.70
C LYS A 188 8.58 -3.11 2.57
N GLY A 189 7.85 -2.43 1.67
CA GLY A 189 7.86 -0.98 1.54
C GLY A 189 7.22 -0.27 2.74
N LEU A 190 6.11 -0.81 3.24
CA LEU A 190 5.49 -0.40 4.50
C LEU A 190 6.47 -0.55 5.68
N LYS A 191 7.11 -1.72 5.82
CA LYS A 191 8.13 -1.95 6.85
C LYS A 191 9.30 -0.98 6.74
N ALA A 192 9.82 -0.77 5.53
CA ALA A 192 10.90 0.18 5.28
C ALA A 192 10.50 1.60 5.67
N PHE A 193 9.26 2.02 5.39
CA PHE A 193 8.75 3.34 5.80
C PHE A 193 8.79 3.49 7.32
N TYR A 194 8.19 2.54 8.05
CA TYR A 194 8.15 2.54 9.50
C TYR A 194 9.55 2.60 10.13
N GLU A 195 10.48 1.75 9.66
CA GLU A 195 11.86 1.75 10.13
C GLU A 195 12.58 3.08 9.87
N SER A 196 12.25 3.75 8.77
CA SER A 196 12.84 5.04 8.39
C SER A 196 12.39 6.18 9.30
N ILE A 197 11.15 6.14 9.81
CA ILE A 197 10.68 7.11 10.80
C ILE A 197 11.60 7.11 12.02
N SER A 198 11.88 5.92 12.55
CA SER A 198 12.76 5.74 13.72
C SER A 198 14.21 6.13 13.40
N GLU A 199 14.74 5.64 12.28
CA GLU A 199 16.11 5.93 11.83
C GLU A 199 16.36 7.44 11.69
N CYS A 200 15.37 8.18 11.17
CA CYS A 200 15.48 9.61 10.86
C CYS A 200 14.98 10.55 11.95
N ALA A 201 14.45 10.02 13.07
CA ALA A 201 13.98 10.81 14.21
C ALA A 201 15.11 11.57 14.92
N ASN A 202 16.33 11.01 14.94
CA ASN A 202 17.45 11.53 15.72
C ASN A 202 18.14 12.78 15.14
N ASN A 203 17.53 13.46 14.16
CA ASN A 203 17.95 14.77 13.64
C ASN A 203 19.46 14.94 13.38
N LYS A 204 20.15 13.87 12.94
CA LYS A 204 21.45 14.03 12.29
C LYS A 204 21.20 14.75 10.97
N LYS A 205 21.27 16.09 11.00
CA LYS A 205 20.98 16.99 9.85
C LYS A 205 21.79 16.66 8.59
N GLU A 206 22.84 15.85 8.72
CA GLU A 206 23.77 15.49 7.64
C GLU A 206 23.50 14.10 7.03
N ASP A 207 22.49 13.34 7.49
CA ASP A 207 22.19 12.07 6.84
C ASP A 207 21.38 12.29 5.55
N GLU A 208 22.03 12.08 4.40
CA GLU A 208 21.47 12.29 3.07
C GLU A 208 20.22 11.44 2.80
N TYR A 209 20.15 10.22 3.34
CA TYR A 209 18.97 9.37 3.23
C TYR A 209 17.78 9.94 3.98
N CYS A 210 17.99 10.43 5.20
CA CYS A 210 16.93 11.06 5.96
C CYS A 210 16.44 12.36 5.33
N ASN A 211 17.32 13.09 4.63
CA ASN A 211 16.92 14.27 3.86
C ASN A 211 16.03 13.90 2.66
N GLU A 212 16.38 12.86 1.90
CA GLU A 212 15.55 12.31 0.82
C GLU A 212 14.18 11.81 1.34
N PHE A 213 14.20 11.06 2.44
CA PHE A 213 12.98 10.53 3.05
C PHE A 213 12.05 11.65 3.55
N LYS A 214 12.59 12.68 4.22
CA LYS A 214 11.80 13.84 4.68
C LYS A 214 11.22 14.64 3.53
N GLU A 215 11.99 14.90 2.46
CA GLU A 215 11.48 15.57 1.26
C GLU A 215 10.28 14.80 0.68
N PHE A 216 10.38 13.46 0.61
CA PHE A 216 9.29 12.61 0.16
C PHE A 216 8.05 12.70 1.07
N GLN A 217 8.24 12.64 2.38
CA GLN A 217 7.14 12.81 3.35
C GLN A 217 6.43 14.15 3.20
N GLU A 218 7.17 15.24 2.99
CA GLU A 218 6.62 16.58 2.79
C GLU A 218 5.81 16.68 1.48
N ILE A 219 6.34 16.15 0.37
CA ILE A 219 5.66 16.17 -0.94
C ILE A 219 4.31 15.44 -0.87
N TYR A 220 4.25 14.31 -0.16
CA TYR A 220 3.05 13.48 -0.06
C TYR A 220 2.22 13.70 1.21
N LYS A 221 2.62 14.64 2.08
CA LYS A 221 1.94 14.98 3.34
C LYS A 221 1.68 13.74 4.21
N LEU A 222 2.74 12.93 4.38
CA LEU A 222 2.69 11.64 5.08
C LEU A 222 2.80 11.78 6.61
N ASP A 223 2.90 13.02 7.12
CA ASP A 223 2.90 13.37 8.54
C ASP A 223 1.57 13.06 9.24
N LYS A 224 0.50 12.81 8.46
CA LYS A 224 -0.84 12.49 8.95
C LYS A 224 -1.10 10.99 9.13
N LEU A 225 -0.11 10.14 8.88
CA LEU A 225 -0.25 8.69 8.97
C LEU A 225 0.12 8.20 10.37
N TYR A 226 -0.68 7.28 10.88
CA TYR A 226 -0.52 6.66 12.19
C TYR A 226 -0.01 5.23 12.04
N TRP A 227 0.91 4.84 12.92
CA TRP A 227 1.62 3.57 12.82
C TRP A 227 1.72 2.91 14.19
N GLU A 228 1.58 1.60 14.22
CA GLU A 228 1.88 0.79 15.39
C GLU A 228 2.62 -0.49 15.00
N ASN A 229 3.61 -0.87 15.79
CA ASN A 229 4.32 -2.13 15.62
C ASN A 229 4.04 -3.04 16.82
N SER A 230 3.34 -4.14 16.56
CA SER A 230 3.13 -5.19 17.53
C SER A 230 4.27 -6.20 17.45
N THR A 231 5.00 -6.42 18.54
CA THR A 231 6.09 -7.42 18.63
C THR A 231 5.57 -8.83 18.91
N LEU A 232 4.33 -9.13 18.53
CA LEU A 232 3.74 -10.46 18.65
C LEU A 232 4.43 -11.42 17.67
N ASN A 233 4.92 -12.55 18.17
CA ASN A 233 5.35 -13.66 17.31
C ASN A 233 4.12 -14.17 16.56
N THR A 234 4.11 -13.97 15.25
CA THR A 234 2.96 -14.32 14.40
C THR A 234 3.03 -15.76 13.93
N GLU A 235 4.22 -16.38 14.02
CA GLU A 235 4.56 -17.66 13.40
C GLU A 235 4.23 -17.70 11.89
N TYR A 236 4.11 -16.53 11.25
CA TYR A 236 3.71 -16.42 9.86
C TYR A 236 4.76 -17.06 8.95
N ILE A 237 4.30 -17.93 8.06
CA ILE A 237 5.13 -18.57 7.03
C ILE A 237 4.74 -17.98 5.68
N TYR A 238 5.66 -17.20 5.11
CA TYR A 238 5.49 -16.59 3.80
C TYR A 238 5.54 -17.65 2.68
N GLN A 239 4.60 -17.55 1.73
CA GLN A 239 4.57 -18.37 0.52
C GLN A 239 4.38 -17.45 -0.71
N GLU A 240 5.34 -17.47 -1.63
CA GLU A 240 5.43 -16.49 -2.74
C GLU A 240 4.25 -16.60 -3.74
N ASP A 241 3.93 -17.82 -4.16
CA ASP A 241 3.03 -18.08 -5.29
C ASP A 241 1.57 -18.36 -4.88
N THR A 242 1.26 -18.32 -3.58
CA THR A 242 -0.13 -18.41 -3.12
C THR A 242 -0.85 -17.08 -3.30
N ASN A 243 -2.17 -17.06 -3.24
CA ASN A 243 -2.99 -15.84 -3.19
C ASN A 243 -3.87 -15.80 -1.93
N ILE A 244 -3.60 -16.70 -0.97
CA ILE A 244 -4.35 -16.86 0.26
C ILE A 244 -3.43 -16.46 1.41
N GLN A 245 -3.96 -15.71 2.37
CA GLN A 245 -3.25 -15.33 3.59
C GLN A 245 -1.91 -14.61 3.29
N CYS A 246 -1.95 -13.67 2.34
CA CYS A 246 -0.82 -12.83 2.02
C CYS A 246 -0.41 -11.93 3.21
N PRO A 247 0.86 -11.50 3.29
CA PRO A 247 1.36 -10.82 4.48
C PRO A 247 0.85 -9.38 4.62
N LEU A 248 0.58 -8.68 3.51
CA LEU A 248 -0.02 -7.34 3.51
C LEU A 248 -1.53 -7.43 3.24
N VAL A 249 -2.33 -6.94 4.18
CA VAL A 249 -3.80 -7.02 4.18
C VAL A 249 -4.41 -5.65 4.41
N ILE A 250 -5.50 -5.37 3.69
CA ILE A 250 -6.37 -4.22 3.95
C ILE A 250 -7.43 -4.70 4.94
N GLU A 251 -7.27 -4.37 6.22
CA GLU A 251 -8.18 -4.79 7.30
C GLU A 251 -9.48 -3.99 7.27
N SER A 252 -9.41 -2.72 6.88
CA SER A 252 -10.57 -1.83 6.71
C SER A 252 -10.28 -0.80 5.63
N LEU A 253 -11.27 -0.50 4.77
CA LEU A 253 -11.17 0.54 3.74
C LEU A 253 -11.66 1.92 4.19
N LYS A 254 -12.47 2.00 5.25
CA LYS A 254 -13.09 3.25 5.71
C LYS A 254 -13.32 3.21 7.23
N ASN A 255 -13.08 4.34 7.89
CA ASN A 255 -13.40 4.62 9.30
C ASN A 255 -12.77 3.66 10.34
N PRO A 256 -11.45 3.65 10.51
CA PRO A 256 -10.42 4.25 9.65
C PRO A 256 -9.95 3.28 8.55
N LEU A 257 -9.15 3.77 7.59
CA LEU A 257 -8.39 2.90 6.68
C LEU A 257 -7.33 2.19 7.50
N ILE A 258 -7.27 0.86 7.42
CA ILE A 258 -6.31 0.05 8.18
C ILE A 258 -5.64 -0.92 7.25
N ILE A 259 -4.31 -0.86 7.20
CA ILE A 259 -3.47 -1.81 6.48
C ILE A 259 -2.56 -2.49 7.49
N SER A 260 -2.49 -3.82 7.45
CA SER A 260 -1.59 -4.61 8.28
C SER A 260 -0.56 -5.34 7.42
N TYR A 261 0.68 -5.42 7.92
CA TYR A 261 1.74 -6.24 7.34
C TYR A 261 2.30 -7.20 8.39
N LYS A 262 2.17 -8.49 8.12
CA LYS A 262 2.62 -9.57 8.99
C LYS A 262 3.98 -10.07 8.54
N ASP A 263 4.92 -10.04 9.47
CA ASP A 263 6.22 -10.71 9.38
C ASP A 263 6.32 -11.71 10.53
N LYS A 264 7.31 -12.60 10.51
CA LYS A 264 7.47 -13.72 11.45
C LYS A 264 7.32 -13.29 12.91
N ASN A 265 7.89 -12.15 13.28
CA ASN A 265 7.99 -11.70 14.67
C ASN A 265 7.18 -10.44 15.00
N ASN A 266 6.47 -9.87 14.02
CA ASN A 266 5.76 -8.62 14.23
C ASN A 266 4.62 -8.38 13.24
N ILE A 267 3.67 -7.55 13.67
CA ILE A 267 2.63 -6.98 12.80
C ILE A 267 2.77 -5.47 12.80
N LEU A 268 2.93 -4.90 11.61
CA LEU A 268 2.92 -3.46 11.40
C LEU A 268 1.54 -3.02 10.95
N TYR A 269 1.00 -2.00 11.60
CA TYR A 269 -0.25 -1.37 11.22
C TYR A 269 -0.02 0.04 10.71
N LEU A 270 -0.78 0.40 9.69
CA LEU A 270 -0.90 1.75 9.14
C LEU A 270 -2.36 2.19 9.17
N SER A 271 -2.56 3.45 9.55
CA SER A 271 -3.86 4.11 9.52
C SER A 271 -3.79 5.56 9.06
N ASP A 272 -4.90 6.04 8.48
CA ASP A 272 -5.13 7.45 8.16
C ASP A 272 -5.71 8.28 9.33
N GLU A 273 -6.14 7.61 10.41
CA GLU A 273 -6.60 8.24 11.65
C GLU A 273 -5.93 7.62 12.90
N PRO A 274 -5.94 8.30 14.07
CA PRO A 274 -5.43 7.71 15.30
C PRO A 274 -6.20 6.43 15.64
N ILE A 275 -5.48 5.35 15.97
CA ILE A 275 -6.07 4.08 16.39
C ILE A 275 -5.44 3.64 17.70
N ASP A 276 -6.27 3.10 18.59
CA ASP A 276 -5.84 2.31 19.74
C ASP A 276 -5.81 0.82 19.32
N PHE A 277 -4.71 0.38 18.71
CA PHE A 277 -4.63 -0.97 18.14
C PHE A 277 -4.62 -2.06 19.23
N GLN A 278 -4.36 -1.72 20.50
CA GLN A 278 -4.48 -2.66 21.62
C GLN A 278 -5.93 -3.12 21.85
N LYS A 279 -6.92 -2.31 21.45
CA LYS A 279 -8.36 -2.65 21.51
C LYS A 279 -8.90 -3.32 20.25
N MET A 280 -8.14 -3.33 19.15
CA MET A 280 -8.52 -4.11 17.98
C MET A 280 -8.37 -5.58 18.32
N THR A 281 -9.47 -6.18 18.77
CA THR A 281 -9.61 -7.63 18.77
C THR A 281 -9.47 -8.04 17.31
N ILE A 282 -8.30 -8.60 16.97
CA ILE A 282 -8.00 -9.10 15.63
C ILE A 282 -8.97 -10.25 15.37
N ILE A 283 -10.16 -9.93 14.87
CA ILE A 283 -11.02 -10.92 14.23
C ILE A 283 -10.33 -11.17 12.89
N SER A 284 -9.30 -12.02 12.93
CA SER A 284 -8.69 -12.56 11.74
C SER A 284 -9.82 -13.26 10.99
N ALA A 285 -10.35 -12.64 9.93
CA ALA A 285 -11.40 -13.18 9.09
C ALA A 285 -10.98 -14.45 8.32
N THR A 286 -9.84 -15.05 8.68
CA THR A 286 -9.31 -16.29 8.11
C THR A 286 -9.88 -17.56 8.76
N SER A 287 -10.80 -17.47 9.73
CA SER A 287 -11.39 -18.67 10.37
C SER A 287 -12.81 -19.05 9.89
N ALA A 288 -13.38 -18.37 8.89
CA ALA A 288 -14.76 -18.64 8.48
C ALA A 288 -14.92 -19.66 7.32
N VAL A 289 -13.84 -20.04 6.63
CA VAL A 289 -13.93 -20.99 5.49
C VAL A 289 -13.43 -22.40 5.85
N GLY A 290 -12.95 -22.63 7.09
CA GLY A 290 -12.34 -23.89 7.52
C GLY A 290 -13.19 -24.83 8.37
N THR A 291 -14.38 -24.44 8.86
CA THR A 291 -15.12 -25.23 9.88
C THR A 291 -16.58 -25.53 9.58
N THR A 292 -17.09 -25.24 8.38
CA THR A 292 -18.47 -25.65 8.03
C THR A 292 -18.64 -27.15 7.79
N VAL A 293 -17.56 -27.91 7.63
CA VAL A 293 -17.64 -29.38 7.52
C VAL A 293 -17.51 -30.08 8.89
N GLY A 294 -16.90 -29.44 9.90
CA GLY A 294 -16.68 -30.02 11.22
C GLY A 294 -17.86 -29.87 12.18
N ILE A 295 -18.49 -28.69 12.21
CA ILE A 295 -19.65 -28.44 13.08
C ILE A 295 -20.86 -29.28 12.62
N SER A 296 -21.05 -29.43 11.31
CA SER A 296 -22.13 -30.23 10.74
C SER A 296 -22.04 -31.72 11.10
N ALA A 297 -20.83 -32.29 11.05
CA ALA A 297 -20.60 -33.69 11.42
C ALA A 297 -20.68 -33.92 12.94
N PHE A 298 -20.19 -32.97 13.75
CA PHE A 298 -20.27 -33.04 15.21
C PHE A 298 -21.71 -32.94 15.71
N LEU A 299 -22.53 -32.06 15.11
CA LEU A 299 -23.97 -31.97 15.39
C LEU A 299 -24.72 -33.23 14.96
N LEU A 300 -24.39 -33.83 13.82
CA LEU A 300 -24.97 -35.13 13.40
C LEU A 300 -24.55 -36.28 14.33
N TYR A 301 -23.31 -36.28 14.82
CA TYR A 301 -22.83 -37.25 15.80
C TYR A 301 -23.58 -37.09 17.14
N LEU A 302 -23.69 -35.87 17.66
CA LEU A 302 -24.48 -35.60 18.87
C LEU A 302 -25.97 -35.95 18.67
N TYR A 303 -26.55 -35.69 17.50
CA TYR A 303 -27.94 -36.08 17.20
C TYR A 303 -28.14 -37.60 17.19
N LYS A 304 -27.18 -38.35 16.64
CA LYS A 304 -27.24 -39.82 16.55
C LYS A 304 -26.91 -40.54 17.87
N TYR A 305 -26.04 -39.97 18.70
CA TYR A 305 -25.48 -40.65 19.88
C TYR A 305 -25.87 -40.04 21.24
N THR A 306 -26.67 -38.98 21.26
CA THR A 306 -27.22 -38.38 22.50
C THR A 306 -28.75 -38.51 22.50
N SER A 307 -29.38 -38.59 23.68
CA SER A 307 -30.85 -38.66 23.87
C SER A 307 -31.62 -37.40 23.41
N LEU A 308 -30.92 -36.42 22.83
CA LEU A 308 -31.50 -35.21 22.25
C LEU A 308 -32.36 -35.53 21.01
N GLY A 309 -32.01 -36.54 20.20
CA GLY A 309 -32.83 -36.94 19.04
C GLY A 309 -34.23 -37.45 19.42
N THR A 310 -34.37 -38.09 20.59
CA THR A 310 -35.67 -38.52 21.14
C THR A 310 -36.52 -37.37 21.68
N LEU A 311 -35.90 -36.26 22.14
CA LEU A 311 -36.60 -35.08 22.66
C LEU A 311 -37.23 -34.21 21.56
N PHE A 312 -36.59 -34.10 20.40
CA PHE A 312 -37.18 -33.37 19.26
C PHE A 312 -38.31 -34.14 18.58
N ARG A 313 -38.27 -35.48 18.60
CA ARG A 313 -39.32 -36.33 18.04
C ARG A 313 -40.61 -36.29 18.87
N THR A 314 -40.51 -36.12 20.19
CA THR A 314 -41.68 -35.96 21.08
C THR A 314 -42.32 -34.58 20.99
N LEU A 315 -41.55 -33.53 20.67
CA LEU A 315 -42.08 -32.19 20.41
C LEU A 315 -42.91 -32.12 19.10
N MET A 316 -42.41 -32.73 18.03
CA MET A 316 -43.12 -32.80 16.73
C MET A 316 -44.36 -33.69 16.74
N GLN A 317 -44.49 -34.60 17.72
CA GLN A 317 -45.67 -35.46 17.87
C GLN A 317 -46.81 -34.78 18.62
N LYS A 318 -46.56 -33.61 19.23
CA LYS A 318 -47.55 -32.86 20.01
C LYS A 318 -48.40 -31.89 19.15
N ASP A 319 -47.95 -31.58 17.94
CA ASP A 319 -48.62 -30.62 17.04
C ASP A 319 -49.54 -31.28 15.99
N ASN A 320 -49.71 -32.61 16.02
CA ASN A 320 -50.63 -33.34 15.13
C ASN A 320 -51.93 -33.74 15.85
N ILE A 321 -52.64 -32.78 16.43
CA ILE A 321 -54.01 -32.99 16.91
C ILE A 321 -54.93 -31.88 16.34
N SER A 322 -55.78 -32.31 15.40
CA SER A 322 -57.09 -31.73 15.04
C SER A 322 -57.12 -30.40 14.27
N PHE A 323 -57.08 -30.49 12.93
CA PHE A 323 -57.87 -29.61 12.06
C PHE A 323 -58.91 -30.47 11.33
N ASP A 324 -60.09 -30.59 11.93
CA ASP A 324 -61.30 -30.90 11.19
C ASP A 324 -62.46 -30.15 11.85
N ASN A 325 -62.95 -29.13 11.15
CA ASN A 325 -64.35 -28.69 11.11
C ASN A 325 -64.44 -27.46 10.19
N MET A 326 -64.90 -27.73 8.97
CA MET A 326 -65.53 -26.77 8.07
C MET A 326 -66.74 -26.12 8.75
N ASP A 327 -66.89 -24.80 8.62
CA ASP A 327 -68.19 -24.24 8.25
C ASP A 327 -68.03 -22.92 7.46
N ARG A 328 -68.92 -22.79 6.48
CA ARG A 328 -69.00 -21.77 5.43
C ARG A 328 -69.45 -20.41 5.98
N GLU A 329 -68.84 -19.33 5.48
CA GLU A 329 -69.59 -18.24 4.82
C GLU A 329 -68.64 -17.27 4.12
N ALA A 330 -69.04 -16.85 2.91
CA ALA A 330 -68.36 -15.87 2.08
C ALA A 330 -68.74 -14.45 2.54
N HIS A 331 -67.82 -13.48 2.46
CA HIS A 331 -68.04 -12.11 1.95
C HIS A 331 -66.77 -11.24 1.99
N ASP A 332 -66.82 -10.16 1.22
CA ASP A 332 -65.79 -9.31 0.64
C ASP A 332 -64.76 -8.60 1.55
N ILE A 333 -63.60 -8.37 0.92
CA ILE A 333 -62.69 -7.20 0.95
C ILE A 333 -63.07 -6.06 1.91
N THR A 334 -62.15 -5.65 2.81
CA THR A 334 -61.69 -4.25 3.03
C THR A 334 -60.47 -4.21 3.98
N TYR A 335 -59.44 -3.41 3.62
CA TYR A 335 -58.26 -3.08 4.44
C TYR A 335 -58.63 -2.40 5.78
N PRO A 336 -57.73 -2.45 6.79
CA PRO A 336 -57.49 -1.25 7.58
C PRO A 336 -56.00 -0.91 7.76
N SER A 337 -55.72 0.35 7.51
CA SER A 337 -54.56 1.12 7.96
C SER A 337 -54.44 1.14 9.49
N SER A 338 -53.24 0.99 10.03
CA SER A 338 -52.94 1.46 11.39
C SER A 338 -51.65 2.27 11.41
N LYS A 339 -51.79 3.47 11.94
CA LYS A 339 -50.83 4.58 12.02
C LYS A 339 -49.60 4.24 12.85
N TYR A 340 -48.45 4.82 12.46
CA TYR A 340 -47.28 4.96 13.30
C TYR A 340 -47.58 5.91 14.47
N GLU A 341 -47.35 5.47 15.71
CA GLU A 341 -47.17 6.33 16.88
C GLU A 341 -45.69 6.42 17.23
N HIS A 342 -45.18 7.65 17.26
CA HIS A 342 -43.88 7.98 17.85
C HIS A 342 -44.01 8.03 19.37
N THR A 343 -43.16 7.30 20.10
CA THR A 343 -42.96 7.51 21.55
C THR A 343 -41.53 7.92 21.82
N ASN A 344 -41.39 9.11 22.42
CA ASN A 344 -40.15 9.71 22.90
C ASN A 344 -39.53 8.83 24.00
N PHE A 345 -38.22 8.58 23.92
CA PHE A 345 -37.45 7.98 25.01
C PHE A 345 -37.06 9.06 26.00
N GLU A 346 -37.65 8.98 27.20
CA GLU A 346 -37.29 9.77 28.37
C GLU A 346 -36.12 9.09 29.11
N ASN A 347 -35.21 9.93 29.60
CA ASN A 347 -33.93 9.58 30.20
C ASN A 347 -34.15 9.03 31.63
N SER A 348 -33.72 7.80 31.91
CA SER A 348 -33.69 7.25 33.27
C SER A 348 -32.25 6.93 33.69
N ASP A 349 -31.75 7.68 34.66
CA ASP A 349 -30.45 7.49 35.31
C ASP A 349 -30.35 6.12 36.00
N TYR A 350 -29.31 5.35 35.66
CA TYR A 350 -29.02 4.06 36.29
C TYR A 350 -28.01 4.25 37.43
N ASN A 351 -28.40 3.98 38.67
CA ASN A 351 -27.47 3.88 39.81
C ASN A 351 -26.85 2.48 39.84
N ILE A 352 -25.52 2.40 39.68
CA ILE A 352 -24.74 1.16 39.81
C ILE A 352 -24.09 1.13 41.20
N THR A 353 -24.47 0.17 42.04
CA THR A 353 -23.79 -0.13 43.31
C THR A 353 -22.71 -1.20 43.10
N TYR A 354 -21.47 -0.89 43.48
CA TYR A 354 -20.34 -1.82 43.51
C TYR A 354 -20.24 -2.50 44.88
N TYR A 355 -20.13 -3.83 44.90
CA TYR A 355 -19.69 -4.59 46.07
C TYR A 355 -18.19 -4.83 45.98
N SER A 356 -17.42 -4.24 46.90
CA SER A 356 -16.00 -4.55 47.10
C SER A 356 -15.86 -5.76 48.03
N LEU A 357 -15.27 -6.85 47.53
CA LEU A 357 -14.81 -7.96 48.35
C LEU A 357 -13.43 -7.62 48.91
N ASN A 358 -13.41 -7.18 50.17
CA ASN A 358 -12.22 -7.26 51.03
C ASN A 358 -12.26 -8.59 51.78
N ASN A 359 -11.10 -9.22 51.91
CA ASN A 359 -10.63 -10.09 53.00
C ASN A 359 -9.30 -10.70 52.55
N SER A 360 -8.28 -10.93 53.36
CA SER A 360 -7.84 -10.47 54.68
C SER A 360 -6.48 -11.09 54.88
#